data_AF-A0A348Z3J7-F1
#
_entry.id   AF-A0A348Z3J7-F1
#
_cell.length_a   1.000
_cell.length_b   1.000
_cell.length_c   1.000
_cell.angle_alpha   90.00
_cell.angle_beta   90.00
_cell.angle_gamma   90.00
#
_symmetry.space_group_name_H-M   'P 1'
#
loop_
_entity.id
_entity.type
_entity.pdbx_description
1 polymer ?
#
loop_
_entity_poly.entity_id
_entity_poly.type
_entity_poly.pdbx_seq_one_letter_code
_entity_poly.pdbx_strand_id
1 'polypeptide(L)' 'EEKQTIIALGADGVSKVVFLDENRIERFANVKDVKEYNGRIDEMIARKIELLNTLY' A
#
# COMPACT_ATOMS: atom_id res chain seq x y z
N GLU A 1 14.89 8.64 9.52
CA GLU A 1 13.98 7.75 8.77
C GLU A 1 13.42 8.50 7.58
N GLU A 2 13.34 7.88 6.41
CA GLU A 2 12.88 8.53 5.18
C GLU A 2 11.35 8.74 5.23
N LYS A 3 10.90 10.00 5.21
CA LYS A 3 9.48 10.41 5.34
C LYS A 3 8.70 10.42 4.02
N GLN A 4 9.10 9.61 3.05
CA GLN A 4 8.39 9.51 1.77
C GLN A 4 7.40 8.36 1.76
N THR A 5 6.23 8.59 1.19
CA THR A 5 5.27 7.54 0.84
C THR A 5 5.81 6.74 -0.35
N ILE A 6 5.80 5.41 -0.24
CA ILE A 6 6.29 4.46 -1.23
C ILE A 6 5.15 3.51 -1.59
N ILE A 7 4.84 3.39 -2.88
CA ILE A 7 3.88 2.42 -3.40
C ILE A 7 4.61 1.24 -3.99
N ALA A 8 4.39 0.05 -3.42
CA ALA A 8 4.95 -1.19 -3.92
C ALA A 8 3.96 -1.89 -4.85
N LEU A 9 4.43 -2.34 -6.01
CA LEU A 9 3.65 -3.13 -6.98
C LEU A 9 4.17 -4.56 -7.01
N GLY A 10 3.32 -5.52 -7.38
CA GLY A 10 3.68 -6.94 -7.43
C GLY A 10 3.38 -7.70 -6.14
N ALA A 11 3.35 -9.02 -6.23
CA ALA A 11 3.13 -9.92 -5.09
C ALA A 11 4.22 -9.72 -4.01
N ASP A 12 3.83 -9.86 -2.74
CA ASP A 12 4.68 -9.68 -1.55
C ASP A 12 5.25 -8.25 -1.35
N GLY A 13 4.90 -7.30 -2.24
CA GLY A 13 5.31 -5.90 -2.11
C GLY A 13 4.62 -5.20 -0.93
N VAL A 14 5.38 -4.40 -0.16
CA VAL A 14 4.86 -3.62 0.97
C VAL A 14 4.93 -2.13 0.67
N SER A 15 3.77 -1.49 0.62
CA SER A 15 3.67 -0.03 0.48
C SER A 15 3.82 0.62 1.85
N LYS A 16 4.49 1.77 1.92
CA LYS A 16 4.69 2.57 3.12
C LYS A 16 3.99 3.90 2.92
N VAL A 17 3.08 4.26 3.80
CA VAL A 17 2.34 5.51 3.76
C VAL A 17 2.70 6.34 4.98
N VAL A 18 3.06 7.61 4.78
CA VAL A 18 3.51 8.51 5.85
C VAL A 18 2.49 9.63 6.04
N PHE A 19 1.91 9.70 7.23
CA PHE A 19 1.00 10.76 7.67
C PHE A 19 1.82 11.80 8.44
N LEU A 20 2.13 12.92 7.79
CA LEU A 20 3.06 13.92 8.33
C LEU A 20 2.50 14.63 9.58
N ASP A 21 1.22 14.99 9.57
CA ASP A 21 0.57 15.73 10.66
C ASP A 21 0.40 14.87 11.92
N GLU A 22 0.19 13.56 11.74
CA GLU A 22 0.03 12.60 12.83
C GLU A 22 1.36 11.97 13.27
N ASN A 23 2.45 12.25 12.54
CA ASN A 23 3.74 11.56 12.67
C ASN A 23 3.58 10.02 12.69
N ARG A 24 2.69 9.50 11.85
CA ARG A 24 2.29 8.08 11.79
C ARG A 24 2.76 7.46 10.48
N ILE A 25 3.18 6.19 10.54
CA ILE A 25 3.54 5.41 9.35
C ILE A 25 2.64 4.18 9.30
N GLU A 26 2.00 3.98 8.17
CA GLU A 26 1.20 2.79 7.88
C GLU A 26 1.87 1.96 6.79
N ARG A 27 1.73 0.63 6.88
CA ARG A 27 2.25 -0.29 5.88
C ARG A 27 1.13 -1.16 5.34
N PHE A 28 1.04 -1.25 4.02
CA PHE A 28 0.07 -2.09 3.32
C PHE A 28 0.81 -3.17 2.54
N ALA A 29 0.65 -4.42 2.95
CA ALA A 29 1.26 -5.56 2.27
C ALA A 29 0.33 -6.11 1.17
N ASN A 30 0.89 -6.35 0.00
CA ASN A 30 0.22 -7.12 -1.05
C ASN A 30 0.19 -8.61 -0.66
N VAL A 31 -0.69 -9.36 -1.31
CA VAL A 31 -0.70 -10.82 -1.17
C VAL A 31 0.63 -11.41 -1.65
N LYS A 32 1.15 -12.36 -0.89
CA LYS A 32 2.46 -12.99 -1.15
C LYS A 32 2.43 -13.93 -2.35
N ASP A 33 1.37 -14.74 -2.47
CA ASP A 33 1.25 -15.68 -3.57
C ASP A 33 0.92 -14.95 -4.88
N VAL A 34 1.66 -15.27 -5.95
CA VAL A 34 1.54 -14.60 -7.25
C VAL A 34 0.19 -14.89 -7.91
N LYS A 35 -0.35 -16.11 -7.76
CA LYS A 35 -1.66 -16.45 -8.36
C LYS A 35 -2.77 -15.71 -7.65
N GLU A 36 -2.74 -15.66 -6.32
CA GLU A 36 -3.72 -14.88 -5.55
C GLU A 36 -3.59 -13.37 -5.82
N TYR A 37 -2.38 -12.84 -5.90
CA TYR A 37 -2.15 -11.42 -6.23
C TYR A 37 -2.76 -11.06 -7.58
N ASN A 38 -2.54 -11.90 -8.61
CA ASN A 38 -3.12 -11.69 -9.93
C ASN A 38 -4.65 -11.85 -9.92
N GLY A 39 -5.17 -12.85 -9.20
CA GLY A 39 -6.62 -13.09 -9.10
C GLY A 39 -7.38 -12.02 -8.31
N ARG A 40 -6.69 -11.26 -7.45
CA ARG A 40 -7.26 -10.21 -6.58
C ARG A 40 -6.70 -8.83 -6.89
N ILE A 41 -6.14 -8.62 -8.08
CA ILE A 41 -5.42 -7.40 -8.41
C ILE A 41 -6.31 -6.16 -8.27
N ASP A 42 -7.57 -6.24 -8.69
CA ASP A 42 -8.53 -5.14 -8.60
C ASP A 42 -8.85 -4.76 -7.14
N GLU A 43 -9.00 -5.76 -6.26
CA GLU A 43 -9.16 -5.55 -4.81
C GLU A 43 -7.94 -4.82 -4.23
N MET A 44 -6.74 -5.26 -4.59
CA MET A 44 -5.50 -4.65 -4.11
C MET A 44 -5.36 -3.21 -4.59
N ILE A 45 -5.74 -2.91 -5.83
CA ILE A 45 -5.74 -1.55 -6.38
C ILE A 45 -6.75 -0.68 -5.63
N ALA A 46 -8.00 -1.13 -5.49
CA ALA A 46 -9.05 -0.36 -4.81
C ALA A 46 -8.66 0.00 -3.37
N ARG A 47 -8.16 -0.98 -2.60
CA ARG A 47 -7.72 -0.75 -1.22
C ARG A 47 -6.55 0.23 -1.10
N LYS A 48 -5.65 0.26 -2.10
CA LYS A 48 -4.56 1.25 -2.13
C LYS A 48 -5.05 2.65 -2.46
N ILE A 49 -6.01 2.76 -3.39
CA ILE A 49 -6.64 4.05 -3.70
C ILE A 49 -7.35 4.58 -2.45
N GLU A 50 -8.12 3.74 -1.76
CA GLU A 50 -8.77 4.12 -0.50
C GLU A 50 -7.75 4.60 0.54
N LEU A 51 -6.66 3.86 0.75
CA LEU A 51 -5.60 4.27 1.66
C LEU A 51 -4.96 5.61 1.25
N LEU A 52 -4.65 5.79 -0.02
CA LEU A 52 -4.06 7.04 -0.54
C LEU A 52 -5.01 8.23 -0.44
N ASN A 53 -6.32 8.01 -0.59
CA ASN A 53 -7.33 9.05 -0.38
C ASN A 53 -7.43 9.48 1.09
N THR A 54 -6.85 8.76 2.05
CA THR A 54 -6.77 9.24 3.44
C THR A 54 -5.64 10.25 3.68
N LEU A 55 -4.76 10.47 2.68
CA LEU A 55 -3.66 11.43 2.76
C LEU A 55 -4.00 12.82 2.22
N TYR A 56 -5.02 12.95 1.37
CA TYR A 56 -5.39 14.17 0.65
C TYR A 56 -6.88 14.49 0.85
#